data_AF-A0A6A9T3P5-F1
#
_entry.id   AF-A0A6A9T3P5-F1
#
_cell.length_a   1.000
_cell.length_b   1.000
_cell.length_c   1.000
_cell.angle_alpha   90.00
_cell.angle_beta   90.00
_cell.angle_gamma   90.00
#
_symmetry.space_group_name_H-M   'P 1'
#
loop_
_entity.id
_entity.type
_entity.pdbx_description
1 polymer ?
#
loop_
_entity_poly.entity_id
_entity_poly.type
_entity_poly.pdbx_seq_one_letter_code
_entity_poly.pdbx_strand_id
1 'polypeptide(L)'
;MSNAAGSETTNRTLLRRLQRRAREFIEYVPNGQTIPEDSWERRHRNIGLLVLAHLPLLLGLGLVEGTESTVTGITLPSIPLSSLLFELAVILTFVSLSRLERFRRRVRTILAVTGLLVCSAVLVHVSGGYIEAHFHFFVAMAVVAVYEDWLPFAFGIGYVVITHGIFGMIDPSRVYNHAAAISNPWVWGGIHGGFVTALAVALMANWYSTERSREKATERLDEARTKAAEVEDLEAKQAELERARAEAEKMKAEAEAQRAEVEELYDHLENTAESYSATISRAAEGDLSVRLDADEESDAMARVAVAFNEMLDETEETMTEIQAFADEVARASETASDGAREATAASESISESIQRIAADADDQQEKLRSVADEMTDLSATVEEVAASADTVAERSHETARIAESGEATARDAIEDAKAVQDAVDTTVDNVEALDDRMDEIGEIVSLIGDIAEQTNMLALNANIEAARAGDGSGGDGFAV
;
A
#
# COMPACT_ATOMS: atom_id res chain seq x y z
N MET A 1 -36.19 -5.73 7.30
CA MET A 1 -36.02 -7.17 7.59
C MET A 1 -35.20 -7.31 8.85
N SER A 2 -35.67 -8.11 9.82
CA SER A 2 -34.87 -8.97 10.73
C SER A 2 -33.80 -8.29 11.61
N ASN A 3 -33.78 -8.27 12.95
CA ASN A 3 -34.46 -8.99 14.03
C ASN A 3 -34.68 -10.50 13.86
N ALA A 4 -33.60 -11.27 13.72
CA ALA A 4 -33.63 -12.72 13.94
C ALA A 4 -32.66 -13.21 15.05
N ALA A 5 -31.91 -12.34 15.72
CA ALA A 5 -30.99 -12.76 16.78
C ALA A 5 -31.58 -12.70 18.21
N GLY A 6 -32.82 -12.22 18.39
CA GLY A 6 -33.43 -12.01 19.72
C GLY A 6 -33.90 -13.27 20.46
N SER A 7 -33.81 -14.48 19.90
CA SER A 7 -34.42 -15.69 20.50
C SER A 7 -33.54 -16.43 21.51
N GLU A 8 -32.21 -16.26 21.51
CA GLU A 8 -31.34 -16.99 22.44
C GLU A 8 -31.37 -16.43 23.88
N THR A 9 -31.67 -15.14 24.04
CA THR A 9 -31.70 -14.47 25.35
C THR A 9 -32.93 -14.81 26.19
N THR A 10 -34.02 -15.27 25.55
CA THR A 10 -35.29 -15.59 26.23
C THR A 10 -35.21 -16.86 27.09
N ASN A 11 -34.37 -17.83 26.72
CA ASN A 11 -34.28 -19.10 27.46
C ASN A 11 -33.53 -18.96 28.80
N ARG A 12 -32.51 -18.09 28.87
CA ARG A 12 -31.75 -17.84 30.11
C ARG A 12 -32.56 -17.09 31.16
N THR A 13 -33.55 -16.30 30.75
CA THR A 13 -34.42 -15.52 31.65
C THR A 13 -35.46 -16.40 32.37
N LEU A 14 -35.93 -17.47 31.73
CA LEU A 14 -36.87 -18.43 32.32
C LEU A 14 -36.26 -19.21 33.50
N LEU A 15 -35.02 -19.71 33.35
CA LEU A 15 -34.34 -20.47 34.41
C LEU A 15 -34.09 -19.62 35.67
N ARG A 16 -33.68 -18.36 35.51
CA ARG A 16 -33.48 -17.44 36.64
C ARG A 16 -34.79 -17.11 37.36
N ARG A 17 -35.91 -16.98 36.64
CA ARG A 17 -37.24 -16.79 37.24
C ARG A 17 -37.67 -17.99 38.07
N LEU A 18 -37.41 -19.20 37.59
CA LEU A 18 -37.71 -20.44 38.33
C LEU A 18 -36.86 -20.56 39.59
N GLN A 19 -35.56 -20.27 39.52
CA GLN A 19 -34.67 -20.27 40.69
C GLN A 19 -35.09 -19.25 41.74
N ARG A 20 -35.50 -18.05 41.34
CA ARG A 20 -35.98 -17.02 42.29
C ARG A 20 -37.27 -17.45 42.98
N ARG A 21 -38.24 -17.98 42.22
CA ARG A 21 -39.50 -18.50 42.79
C ARG A 21 -39.25 -19.68 43.74
N ALA A 22 -38.28 -20.54 43.45
CA ALA A 22 -37.93 -21.64 44.33
C ALA A 22 -37.30 -21.16 45.65
N ARG A 23 -36.41 -20.15 45.59
CA ARG A 23 -35.81 -19.55 46.79
C ARG A 23 -36.84 -18.83 47.65
N GLU A 24 -37.72 -18.04 47.03
CA GLU A 24 -38.85 -17.40 47.71
C GLU A 24 -39.74 -18.46 48.37
N PHE A 25 -40.13 -19.52 47.65
CA PHE A 25 -40.97 -20.57 48.23
C PHE A 25 -40.36 -21.21 49.49
N ILE A 26 -39.04 -21.48 49.49
CA ILE A 26 -38.32 -22.07 50.64
C ILE A 26 -38.33 -21.13 51.86
N GLU A 27 -38.17 -19.83 51.65
CA GLU A 27 -38.18 -18.83 52.73
C GLU A 27 -39.53 -18.77 53.46
N TYR A 28 -40.61 -18.99 52.72
CA TYR A 28 -41.98 -18.97 53.25
C TYR A 28 -42.53 -20.37 53.60
N VAL A 29 -41.68 -21.42 53.61
CA VAL A 29 -42.12 -22.74 54.10
C VAL A 29 -42.37 -22.66 55.61
N PRO A 30 -43.58 -22.99 56.09
CA PRO A 30 -43.92 -22.95 57.50
C PRO A 30 -43.02 -23.86 58.32
N ASN A 31 -42.28 -23.32 59.28
CA ASN A 31 -41.35 -24.05 60.12
C ASN A 31 -41.83 -24.17 61.58
N GLY A 32 -43.08 -23.79 61.86
CA GLY A 32 -43.70 -23.85 63.17
C GLY A 32 -43.21 -22.80 64.17
N GLN A 33 -42.24 -21.95 63.85
CA GLN A 33 -41.70 -20.93 64.77
C GLN A 33 -42.40 -19.58 64.66
N THR A 34 -43.18 -19.36 63.60
CA THR A 34 -43.90 -18.11 63.33
C THR A 34 -45.16 -17.95 64.18
N ILE A 35 -45.71 -19.03 64.74
CA ILE A 35 -46.88 -18.95 65.64
C ILE A 35 -46.42 -18.59 67.06
N PRO A 36 -46.98 -17.52 67.67
CA PRO A 36 -46.76 -17.18 69.08
C PRO A 36 -47.05 -18.35 70.02
N GLU A 37 -46.30 -18.47 71.10
CA GLU A 37 -46.37 -19.64 71.99
C GLU A 37 -47.79 -19.90 72.52
N ASP A 38 -48.49 -18.86 73.00
CA ASP A 38 -49.87 -18.96 73.49
C ASP A 38 -50.85 -19.50 72.43
N SER A 39 -50.64 -19.15 71.16
CA SER A 39 -51.49 -19.61 70.05
C SER A 39 -51.19 -21.07 69.72
N TRP A 40 -49.92 -21.46 69.74
CA TRP A 40 -49.52 -22.85 69.55
C TRP A 40 -50.03 -23.74 70.68
N GLU A 41 -49.92 -23.32 71.95
CA GLU A 41 -50.41 -24.09 73.09
C GLU A 41 -51.91 -24.35 73.01
N ARG A 42 -52.72 -23.34 72.62
CA ARG A 42 -54.16 -23.52 72.42
C ARG A 42 -54.45 -24.52 71.31
N ARG A 43 -53.77 -24.41 70.18
CA ARG A 43 -53.92 -25.33 69.03
C ARG A 43 -53.51 -26.75 69.40
N HIS A 44 -52.37 -26.90 70.07
CA HIS A 44 -51.83 -28.16 70.56
C HIS A 44 -52.77 -28.83 71.56
N ARG A 45 -53.32 -28.05 72.51
CA ARG A 45 -54.32 -28.54 73.46
C ARG A 45 -55.58 -29.02 72.76
N ASN A 46 -56.08 -28.28 71.77
CA ASN A 46 -57.27 -28.66 71.01
C ASN A 46 -57.06 -29.96 70.23
N ILE A 47 -55.89 -30.16 69.61
CA ILE A 47 -55.56 -31.41 68.94
C ILE A 47 -55.45 -32.56 69.95
N GLY A 48 -54.85 -32.34 71.12
CA GLY A 48 -54.83 -33.35 72.17
C GLY A 48 -56.24 -33.70 72.70
N LEU A 49 -57.15 -32.73 72.79
CA LEU A 49 -58.56 -33.00 73.12
C LEU A 49 -59.25 -33.78 72.00
N LEU A 50 -58.99 -33.45 70.74
CA LEU A 50 -59.50 -34.20 69.60
C LEU A 50 -59.04 -35.67 69.65
N VAL A 51 -57.75 -35.92 69.89
CA VAL A 51 -57.21 -37.30 70.04
C VAL A 51 -57.90 -38.03 71.19
N LEU A 52 -58.09 -37.39 72.35
CA LEU A 52 -58.82 -38.00 73.46
C LEU A 52 -60.29 -38.31 73.12
N ALA A 53 -60.95 -37.46 72.33
CA ALA A 53 -62.33 -37.68 71.91
C ALA A 53 -62.50 -38.92 71.02
N HIS A 54 -61.42 -39.38 70.36
CA HIS A 54 -61.44 -40.64 69.60
C HIS A 54 -61.49 -41.87 70.49
N LEU A 55 -60.95 -41.83 71.71
CA LEU A 55 -60.90 -43.00 72.59
C LEU A 55 -62.28 -43.62 72.88
N PRO A 56 -63.31 -42.87 73.34
CA PRO A 56 -64.63 -43.44 73.55
C PRO A 56 -65.31 -43.85 72.24
N LEU A 57 -65.05 -43.15 71.13
CA LEU A 57 -65.59 -43.49 69.81
C LEU A 57 -65.04 -44.82 69.30
N LEU A 58 -63.71 -45.00 69.36
CA LEU A 58 -63.03 -46.20 68.92
C LEU A 58 -63.35 -47.40 69.84
N LEU A 59 -63.47 -47.19 71.15
CA LEU A 59 -63.95 -48.22 72.07
C LEU A 59 -65.39 -48.64 71.72
N GLY A 60 -66.28 -47.67 71.47
CA GLY A 60 -67.67 -47.94 71.09
C GLY A 60 -67.76 -48.72 69.78
N LEU A 61 -67.02 -48.31 68.75
CA LEU A 61 -66.99 -49.01 67.45
C LEU A 61 -66.37 -50.40 67.56
N GLY A 62 -65.29 -50.58 68.34
CA GLY A 62 -64.60 -51.86 68.48
C GLY A 62 -65.34 -52.90 69.33
N LEU A 63 -66.33 -52.48 70.14
CA LEU A 63 -67.22 -53.39 70.86
C LEU A 63 -68.41 -53.89 70.02
N VAL A 64 -68.63 -53.31 68.83
CA VAL A 64 -69.70 -53.71 67.92
C VAL A 64 -69.18 -54.82 67.00
N GLU A 65 -69.70 -56.04 67.16
CA GLU A 65 -69.33 -57.20 66.34
C GLU A 65 -70.51 -57.67 65.46
N GLY A 66 -70.24 -58.09 64.22
CA GLY A 66 -71.15 -58.95 63.44
C GLY A 66 -72.49 -58.36 63.00
N THR A 67 -72.67 -57.03 63.04
CA THR A 67 -73.92 -56.38 62.61
C THR A 67 -73.77 -55.81 61.20
N GLU A 68 -74.62 -56.25 60.26
CA GLU A 68 -74.88 -55.48 59.03
C GLU A 68 -75.59 -54.19 59.47
N SER A 69 -74.88 -53.06 59.39
CA SER A 69 -75.51 -51.75 59.59
C SER A 69 -76.68 -51.61 58.61
N THR A 70 -77.91 -51.39 59.11
CA THR A 70 -79.12 -51.21 58.26
C THR A 70 -79.02 -50.02 57.31
N VAL A 71 -78.04 -49.13 57.52
CA VAL A 71 -77.81 -47.93 56.73
C VAL A 71 -76.67 -48.11 55.72
N THR A 72 -75.63 -48.89 56.04
CA THR A 72 -74.41 -48.98 55.22
C THR A 72 -74.07 -50.39 54.72
N GLY A 73 -74.67 -51.44 55.27
CA GLY A 73 -74.40 -52.84 54.90
C GLY A 73 -72.99 -53.34 55.25
N ILE A 74 -72.23 -52.58 56.05
CA ILE A 74 -70.86 -52.92 56.46
C ILE A 74 -70.90 -53.96 57.59
N THR A 75 -70.07 -55.00 57.48
CA THR A 75 -69.83 -56.00 58.54
C THR A 75 -68.53 -55.67 59.27
N LEU A 76 -68.63 -55.29 60.54
CA LEU A 76 -67.45 -55.01 61.37
C LEU A 76 -66.80 -56.32 61.89
N PRO A 77 -65.46 -56.43 61.86
CA PRO A 77 -64.74 -57.60 62.36
C PRO A 77 -64.80 -57.68 63.89
N SER A 78 -64.85 -58.89 64.44
CA SER A 78 -64.68 -59.12 65.89
C SER A 78 -63.22 -58.89 66.29
N ILE A 79 -62.97 -57.89 67.14
CA ILE A 79 -61.62 -57.57 67.63
C ILE A 79 -61.53 -57.97 69.10
N PRO A 80 -60.56 -58.80 69.50
CA PRO A 80 -60.37 -59.16 70.90
C PRO A 80 -60.26 -57.91 71.77
N LEU A 81 -61.02 -57.88 72.88
CA LEU A 81 -61.04 -56.73 73.78
C LEU A 81 -59.63 -56.35 74.29
N SER A 82 -58.74 -57.33 74.47
CA SER A 82 -57.34 -57.10 74.83
C SER A 82 -56.57 -56.31 73.77
N SER A 83 -56.79 -56.60 72.48
CA SER A 83 -56.18 -55.88 71.35
C SER A 83 -56.70 -54.45 71.29
N LEU A 84 -58.02 -54.26 71.40
CA LEU A 84 -58.64 -52.94 71.39
C LEU A 84 -58.17 -52.08 72.58
N LEU A 85 -58.13 -52.64 73.79
CA LEU A 85 -57.63 -51.93 74.98
C LEU A 85 -56.14 -51.57 74.84
N PHE A 86 -55.34 -52.44 74.22
CA PHE A 86 -53.93 -52.14 73.94
C PHE A 86 -53.78 -50.97 72.96
N GLU A 87 -54.52 -50.99 71.85
CA GLU A 87 -54.52 -49.90 70.85
C GLU A 87 -54.95 -48.56 71.45
N LEU A 88 -56.01 -48.56 72.28
CA LEU A 88 -56.46 -47.37 73.01
C LEU A 88 -55.40 -46.89 74.03
N ALA A 89 -54.69 -47.81 74.69
CA ALA A 89 -53.59 -47.46 75.59
C ALA A 89 -52.39 -46.84 74.85
N VAL A 90 -52.09 -47.29 73.63
CA VAL A 90 -51.06 -46.68 72.77
C VAL A 90 -51.44 -45.24 72.40
N ILE A 91 -52.69 -45.00 71.99
CA ILE A 91 -53.19 -43.64 71.72
C ILE A 91 -53.09 -42.75 72.97
N LEU A 92 -53.56 -43.26 74.11
CA LEU A 92 -53.50 -42.55 75.39
C LEU A 92 -52.06 -42.21 75.79
N THR A 93 -51.11 -43.09 75.50
CA THR A 93 -49.68 -42.87 75.76
C THR A 93 -49.15 -41.70 74.93
N PHE A 94 -49.40 -41.67 73.62
CA PHE A 94 -48.91 -40.59 72.75
C PHE A 94 -49.48 -39.21 73.13
N VAL A 95 -50.79 -39.13 73.41
CA VAL A 95 -51.41 -37.85 73.81
C VAL A 95 -51.00 -37.41 75.21
N SER A 96 -50.66 -38.34 76.10
CA SER A 96 -50.12 -38.01 77.43
C SER A 96 -48.67 -37.53 77.32
N LEU A 97 -47.84 -38.21 76.53
CA LEU A 97 -46.45 -37.81 76.28
C LEU A 97 -46.37 -36.46 75.58
N SER A 98 -47.28 -36.15 74.64
CA SER A 98 -47.28 -34.86 73.95
C SER A 98 -47.52 -33.68 74.89
N ARG A 99 -48.12 -33.91 76.07
CA ARG A 99 -48.38 -32.89 77.09
C ARG A 99 -47.24 -32.68 78.08
N LEU A 100 -46.20 -33.51 78.05
CA LEU A 100 -45.07 -33.34 78.94
C LEU A 100 -44.23 -32.14 78.51
N GLU A 101 -44.13 -31.14 79.38
CA GLU A 101 -43.38 -29.90 79.16
C GLU A 101 -41.87 -30.13 78.99
N ARG A 102 -41.36 -31.30 79.42
CA ARG A 102 -39.96 -31.71 79.22
C ARG A 102 -39.57 -31.78 77.73
N PHE A 103 -40.53 -32.04 76.83
CA PHE A 103 -40.27 -32.16 75.41
C PHE A 103 -40.34 -30.81 74.70
N ARG A 104 -39.44 -30.60 73.73
CA ARG A 104 -39.48 -29.42 72.85
C ARG A 104 -40.79 -29.37 72.06
N ARG A 105 -41.23 -28.16 71.72
CA ARG A 105 -42.46 -27.87 70.94
C ARG A 105 -42.67 -28.78 69.73
N ARG A 106 -41.65 -28.97 68.89
CA ARG A 106 -41.72 -29.88 67.72
C ARG A 106 -41.88 -31.35 68.10
N VAL A 107 -41.22 -31.80 69.17
CA VAL A 107 -41.35 -33.18 69.66
C VAL A 107 -42.77 -33.42 70.18
N ARG A 108 -43.31 -32.48 70.97
CA ARG A 108 -44.70 -32.52 71.43
C ARG A 108 -45.68 -32.52 70.28
N THR A 109 -45.43 -31.71 69.26
CA THR A 109 -46.21 -31.68 68.02
C THR A 109 -46.21 -33.04 67.32
N ILE A 110 -45.03 -33.62 67.07
CA ILE A 110 -44.90 -34.95 66.45
C ILE A 110 -45.63 -36.01 67.29
N LEU A 111 -45.47 -36.02 68.61
CA LEU A 111 -46.15 -36.98 69.49
C LEU A 111 -47.68 -36.86 69.41
N ALA A 112 -48.23 -35.65 69.38
CA ALA A 112 -49.66 -35.43 69.22
C ALA A 112 -50.16 -35.86 67.84
N VAL A 113 -49.37 -35.61 66.78
CA VAL A 113 -49.67 -36.05 65.42
C VAL A 113 -49.62 -37.56 65.31
N THR A 114 -48.61 -38.22 65.88
CA THR A 114 -48.56 -39.69 65.96
C THR A 114 -49.79 -40.24 66.68
N GLY A 115 -50.21 -39.64 67.80
CA GLY A 115 -51.45 -40.03 68.47
C GLY A 115 -52.67 -39.96 67.55
N LEU A 116 -52.82 -38.88 66.79
CA LEU A 116 -53.92 -38.69 65.83
C LEU A 116 -53.86 -39.67 64.64
N LEU A 117 -52.65 -39.98 64.16
CA LEU A 117 -52.45 -40.95 63.08
C LEU A 117 -52.68 -42.39 63.56
N VAL A 118 -52.31 -42.71 64.80
CA VAL A 118 -52.67 -43.98 65.43
C VAL A 118 -54.18 -44.10 65.59
N CYS A 119 -54.90 -43.03 65.97
CA CYS A 119 -56.38 -43.04 65.95
C CYS A 119 -56.92 -43.41 64.57
N SER A 120 -56.31 -42.90 63.50
CA SER A 120 -56.71 -43.21 62.12
C SER A 120 -56.42 -44.67 61.76
N ALA A 121 -55.26 -45.20 62.17
CA ALA A 121 -54.90 -46.60 61.96
C ALA A 121 -55.82 -47.56 62.73
N VAL A 122 -56.15 -47.24 63.99
CA VAL A 122 -57.08 -48.02 64.81
C VAL A 122 -58.49 -47.94 64.24
N LEU A 123 -58.92 -46.77 63.74
CA LEU A 123 -60.21 -46.65 63.06
C LEU A 123 -60.29 -47.54 61.82
N VAL A 124 -59.23 -47.60 61.01
CA VAL A 124 -59.13 -48.51 59.86
C VAL A 124 -59.18 -49.96 60.33
N HIS A 125 -58.42 -50.33 61.37
CA HIS A 125 -58.42 -51.69 61.93
C HIS A 125 -59.80 -52.11 62.41
N VAL A 126 -60.46 -51.27 63.22
CA VAL A 126 -61.81 -51.47 63.76
C VAL A 126 -62.88 -51.51 62.67
N SER A 127 -62.70 -50.75 61.59
CA SER A 127 -63.60 -50.83 60.44
C SER A 127 -63.47 -52.15 59.67
N GLY A 128 -62.32 -52.83 59.73
CA GLY A 128 -62.02 -53.99 58.88
C GLY A 128 -61.37 -53.62 57.54
N GLY A 129 -60.64 -52.49 57.49
CA GLY A 129 -59.86 -52.11 56.31
C GLY A 129 -60.64 -51.35 55.23
N TYR A 130 -61.85 -50.83 55.52
CA TYR A 130 -62.64 -50.07 54.55
C TYR A 130 -61.96 -48.77 54.13
N ILE A 131 -62.08 -48.42 52.84
CA ILE A 131 -61.49 -47.21 52.26
C ILE A 131 -62.04 -45.95 52.93
N GLU A 132 -63.30 -45.93 53.35
CA GLU A 132 -63.92 -44.76 54.00
C GLU A 132 -63.22 -44.39 55.31
N ALA A 133 -62.78 -45.38 56.09
CA ALA A 133 -62.00 -45.14 57.31
C ALA A 133 -60.62 -44.53 56.99
N HIS A 134 -60.06 -44.83 55.82
CA HIS A 134 -58.80 -44.24 55.36
C HIS A 134 -58.93 -42.74 55.07
N PHE A 135 -60.12 -42.23 54.76
CA PHE A 135 -60.33 -40.79 54.59
C PHE A 135 -60.03 -40.00 55.87
N HIS A 136 -60.07 -40.65 57.04
CA HIS A 136 -59.66 -40.02 58.28
C HIS A 136 -58.18 -39.58 58.28
N PHE A 137 -57.29 -40.27 57.55
CA PHE A 137 -55.91 -39.79 57.39
C PHE A 137 -55.85 -38.43 56.69
N PHE A 138 -56.66 -38.20 55.66
CA PHE A 138 -56.72 -36.91 54.97
C PHE A 138 -57.27 -35.80 55.88
N VAL A 139 -58.32 -36.11 56.67
CA VAL A 139 -58.87 -35.19 57.66
C VAL A 139 -57.83 -34.88 58.75
N ALA A 140 -57.13 -35.89 59.26
CA ALA A 140 -56.07 -35.72 60.23
C ALA A 140 -54.96 -34.80 59.69
N MET A 141 -54.51 -35.00 58.45
CA MET A 141 -53.49 -34.14 57.83
C MET A 141 -53.95 -32.69 57.65
N ALA A 142 -55.23 -32.45 57.39
CA ALA A 142 -55.80 -31.10 57.38
C ALA A 142 -55.81 -30.46 58.78
N VAL A 143 -56.08 -31.23 59.83
CA VAL A 143 -55.99 -30.75 61.23
C VAL A 143 -54.54 -30.45 61.63
N VAL A 144 -53.59 -31.29 61.19
CA VAL A 144 -52.15 -31.08 61.42
C VAL A 144 -51.65 -29.76 60.82
N ALA A 145 -52.28 -29.27 59.74
CA ALA A 145 -51.96 -27.99 59.13
C ALA A 145 -52.00 -26.80 60.11
N VAL A 146 -52.81 -26.91 61.17
CA VAL A 146 -52.94 -25.88 62.20
C VAL A 146 -51.64 -25.69 63.00
N TYR A 147 -50.69 -26.63 62.97
CA TYR A 147 -49.36 -26.40 63.55
C TYR A 147 -48.47 -25.47 62.74
N GLU A 148 -48.84 -25.19 61.47
CA GLU A 148 -48.05 -24.37 60.55
C GLU A 148 -46.57 -24.77 60.59
N ASP A 149 -46.31 -26.07 60.54
CA ASP A 149 -44.97 -26.66 60.50
C ASP A 149 -44.97 -27.77 59.44
N TRP A 150 -44.00 -27.75 58.53
CA TRP A 150 -43.85 -28.77 57.48
C TRP A 150 -43.45 -30.13 58.05
N LEU A 151 -42.75 -30.15 59.20
CA LEU A 151 -42.18 -31.38 59.74
C LEU A 151 -43.24 -32.42 60.14
N PRO A 152 -44.35 -32.05 60.81
CA PRO A 152 -45.48 -32.94 61.03
C PRO A 152 -46.08 -33.55 59.76
N PHE A 153 -46.11 -32.82 58.64
CA PHE A 153 -46.59 -33.35 57.37
C PHE A 153 -45.64 -34.42 56.82
N ALA A 154 -44.33 -34.13 56.79
CA ALA A 154 -43.32 -35.08 56.33
C ALA A 154 -43.34 -36.36 57.18
N PHE A 155 -43.45 -36.21 58.50
CA PHE A 155 -43.56 -37.35 59.41
C PHE A 155 -44.85 -38.13 59.19
N GLY A 156 -45.99 -37.46 59.03
CA GLY A 156 -47.28 -38.11 58.77
C GLY A 156 -47.32 -38.89 57.45
N ILE A 157 -46.77 -38.31 56.37
CA ILE A 157 -46.61 -38.99 55.08
C ILE A 157 -45.76 -40.26 55.26
N GLY A 158 -44.62 -40.15 55.95
CA GLY A 158 -43.75 -41.29 56.24
C GLY A 158 -44.48 -42.37 57.06
N TYR A 159 -45.20 -41.97 58.11
CA TYR A 159 -46.00 -42.89 58.92
C TYR A 159 -47.02 -43.63 58.07
N VAL A 160 -47.77 -42.93 57.21
CA VAL A 160 -48.78 -43.55 56.33
C VAL A 160 -48.14 -44.53 55.36
N VAL A 161 -47.06 -44.15 54.66
CA VAL A 161 -46.37 -45.04 53.70
C VAL A 161 -45.80 -46.28 54.41
N ILE A 162 -45.15 -46.09 55.55
CA ILE A 162 -44.55 -47.20 56.32
C ILE A 162 -45.62 -48.12 56.88
N THR A 163 -46.69 -47.57 57.45
CA THR A 163 -47.76 -48.40 58.02
C THR A 163 -48.50 -49.17 56.93
N HIS A 164 -48.88 -48.52 55.83
CA HIS A 164 -49.56 -49.16 54.71
C HIS A 164 -48.68 -50.17 53.97
N GLY A 165 -47.36 -49.94 53.91
CA GLY A 165 -46.38 -50.86 53.35
C GLY A 165 -46.12 -52.07 54.26
N ILE A 166 -45.73 -51.84 55.53
CA ILE A 166 -45.33 -52.89 56.47
C ILE A 166 -46.54 -53.67 56.99
N PHE A 167 -47.57 -53.01 57.53
CA PHE A 167 -48.76 -53.74 58.00
C PHE A 167 -49.52 -54.36 56.83
N GLY A 168 -49.48 -53.73 55.66
CA GLY A 168 -50.01 -54.32 54.43
C GLY A 168 -49.28 -55.60 53.99
N MET A 169 -48.06 -55.88 54.45
CA MET A 169 -47.39 -57.18 54.24
C MET A 169 -47.72 -58.21 55.32
N ILE A 170 -47.98 -57.78 56.55
CA ILE A 170 -48.23 -58.67 57.70
C ILE A 170 -49.68 -59.15 57.70
N ASP A 171 -50.63 -58.24 57.51
CA ASP A 171 -52.07 -58.53 57.43
C ASP A 171 -52.71 -57.64 56.35
N PRO A 172 -52.52 -57.98 55.06
CA PRO A 172 -52.96 -57.14 53.95
C PRO A 172 -54.46 -56.84 53.96
N SER A 173 -55.26 -57.80 54.42
CA SER A 173 -56.73 -57.74 54.42
C SER A 173 -57.30 -56.72 55.39
N ARG A 174 -56.53 -56.34 56.41
CA ARG A 174 -56.93 -55.32 57.39
C ARG A 174 -56.50 -53.90 57.04
N VAL A 175 -55.62 -53.77 56.05
CA VAL A 175 -55.14 -52.47 55.53
C VAL A 175 -55.82 -52.14 54.21
N TYR A 176 -56.11 -53.14 53.38
CA TYR A 176 -56.70 -52.94 52.06
C TYR A 176 -57.92 -53.84 51.84
N ASN A 177 -58.95 -53.29 51.20
CA ASN A 177 -60.21 -53.99 50.94
C ASN A 177 -60.35 -54.52 49.49
N HIS A 178 -59.32 -54.42 48.66
CA HIS A 178 -59.35 -54.91 47.27
C HIS A 178 -58.09 -55.69 46.88
N ALA A 179 -58.27 -56.68 46.00
CA ALA A 179 -57.24 -57.67 45.65
C ALA A 179 -55.93 -57.03 45.13
N ALA A 180 -56.02 -55.98 44.30
CA ALA A 180 -54.85 -55.33 43.73
C ALA A 180 -53.92 -54.66 44.77
N ALA A 181 -54.47 -54.18 45.89
CA ALA A 181 -53.69 -53.57 46.97
C ALA A 181 -53.17 -54.61 47.96
N ILE A 182 -53.97 -55.64 48.24
CA ILE A 182 -53.54 -56.83 49.00
C ILE A 182 -52.30 -57.47 48.36
N SER A 183 -52.27 -57.60 47.03
CA SER A 183 -51.16 -58.24 46.32
C SER A 183 -49.92 -57.34 46.17
N ASN A 184 -50.07 -56.01 46.26
CA ASN A 184 -48.97 -55.06 46.09
C ASN A 184 -48.99 -53.93 47.15
N PRO A 185 -48.78 -54.23 48.44
CA PRO A 185 -48.92 -53.26 49.53
C PRO A 185 -48.03 -52.02 49.40
N TRP A 186 -46.79 -52.17 48.94
CA TRP A 186 -45.87 -51.03 48.79
C TRP A 186 -46.27 -50.08 47.66
N VAL A 187 -46.83 -50.61 46.56
CA VAL A 187 -47.29 -49.80 45.43
C VAL A 187 -48.49 -48.96 45.88
N TRP A 188 -49.45 -49.57 46.55
CA TRP A 188 -50.66 -48.87 46.98
C TRP A 188 -50.42 -47.95 48.17
N GLY A 189 -49.55 -48.32 49.11
CA GLY A 189 -49.06 -47.43 50.17
C GLY A 189 -48.31 -46.22 49.58
N GLY A 190 -47.55 -46.42 48.51
CA GLY A 190 -46.90 -45.35 47.75
C GLY A 190 -47.88 -44.42 47.04
N ILE A 191 -48.91 -44.96 46.37
CA ILE A 191 -49.98 -44.17 45.74
C ILE A 191 -50.71 -43.33 46.79
N HIS A 192 -51.08 -43.94 47.93
CA HIS A 192 -51.75 -43.23 49.02
C HIS A 192 -50.86 -42.13 49.61
N GLY A 193 -49.58 -42.43 49.88
CA GLY A 193 -48.58 -41.44 50.28
C GLY A 193 -48.41 -40.29 49.27
N GLY A 194 -48.55 -40.58 47.97
CA GLY A 194 -48.56 -39.59 46.90
C GLY A 194 -49.74 -38.62 47.00
N PHE A 195 -50.96 -39.13 47.22
CA PHE A 195 -52.14 -38.27 47.43
C PHE A 195 -52.04 -37.45 48.72
N VAL A 196 -51.53 -38.01 49.81
CA VAL A 196 -51.29 -37.26 51.06
C VAL A 196 -50.24 -36.18 50.84
N THR A 197 -49.20 -36.46 50.07
CA THR A 197 -48.19 -35.46 49.69
C THR A 197 -48.80 -34.32 48.87
N ALA A 198 -49.65 -34.63 47.89
CA ALA A 198 -50.35 -33.62 47.09
C ALA A 198 -51.26 -32.73 47.97
N LEU A 199 -51.99 -33.31 48.92
CA LEU A 199 -52.78 -32.56 49.90
C LEU A 199 -51.90 -31.66 50.76
N ALA A 200 -50.77 -32.17 51.27
CA ALA A 200 -49.83 -31.40 52.08
C ALA A 200 -49.28 -30.19 51.30
N VAL A 201 -48.90 -30.38 50.03
CA VAL A 201 -48.44 -29.28 49.16
C VAL A 201 -49.55 -28.24 48.93
N ALA A 202 -50.80 -28.67 48.69
CA ALA A 202 -51.91 -27.75 48.52
C ALA A 202 -52.19 -26.92 49.78
N LEU A 203 -52.16 -27.55 50.96
CA LEU A 203 -52.32 -26.86 52.24
C LEU A 203 -51.17 -25.87 52.51
N MET A 204 -49.92 -26.26 52.17
CA MET A 204 -48.77 -25.36 52.27
C MET A 204 -48.82 -24.20 51.27
N ALA A 205 -49.32 -24.42 50.05
CA ALA A 205 -49.51 -23.35 49.07
C ALA A 205 -50.60 -22.36 49.49
N ASN A 206 -51.67 -22.84 50.12
CA ASN A 206 -52.69 -21.97 50.71
C ASN A 206 -52.11 -21.13 51.86
N TRP A 207 -51.25 -21.74 52.69
CA TRP A 207 -50.50 -21.02 53.72
C TRP A 207 -49.61 -19.92 53.11
N TYR A 208 -48.79 -20.26 52.11
CA TYR A 208 -47.94 -19.31 51.38
C TYR A 208 -48.74 -18.10 50.86
N SER A 209 -49.92 -18.35 50.28
CA SER A 209 -50.79 -17.28 49.79
C SER A 209 -51.38 -16.41 50.92
N THR A 210 -51.70 -17.02 52.07
CA THR A 210 -52.30 -16.33 53.21
C THR A 210 -51.27 -15.47 53.96
N GLU A 211 -50.06 -15.99 54.16
CA GLU A 211 -48.99 -15.29 54.88
C GLU A 211 -48.48 -14.08 54.09
N ARG A 212 -48.30 -14.22 52.78
CA ARG A 212 -47.96 -13.11 51.88
C ARG A 212 -49.05 -12.02 51.85
N SER A 213 -50.31 -12.40 52.03
CA SER A 213 -51.42 -11.43 52.12
C SER A 213 -51.45 -10.72 53.47
N ARG A 214 -50.99 -11.37 54.55
CA ARG A 214 -50.88 -10.75 55.88
C ARG A 214 -49.71 -9.78 55.95
N GLU A 215 -48.54 -10.15 55.43
CA GLU A 215 -47.36 -9.28 55.37
C GLU A 215 -47.69 -7.93 54.71
N LYS A 216 -48.36 -7.95 53.55
CA LYS A 216 -48.83 -6.74 52.84
C LYS A 216 -49.94 -5.96 53.56
N ALA A 217 -50.70 -6.59 54.45
CA ALA A 217 -51.74 -5.92 55.23
C ALA A 217 -51.15 -5.24 56.47
N THR A 218 -50.12 -5.83 57.08
CA THR A 218 -49.37 -5.25 58.20
C THR A 218 -48.52 -4.06 57.74
N GLU A 219 -47.86 -4.18 56.58
CA GLU A 219 -47.06 -3.10 55.98
C GLU A 219 -47.92 -1.85 55.69
N ARG A 220 -49.16 -2.04 55.21
CA ARG A 220 -50.13 -0.94 55.00
C ARG A 220 -50.70 -0.36 56.30
N LEU A 221 -50.78 -1.14 57.38
CA LEU A 221 -51.25 -0.69 58.69
C LEU A 221 -50.17 0.08 59.46
N ASP A 222 -48.90 -0.32 59.32
CA ASP A 222 -47.76 0.43 59.88
C ASP A 222 -47.52 1.74 59.12
N GLU A 223 -47.68 1.76 57.78
CA GLU A 223 -47.72 3.00 57.00
C GLU A 223 -48.87 3.94 57.42
N ALA A 224 -50.04 3.39 57.79
CA ALA A 224 -51.20 4.19 58.22
C ALA A 224 -51.07 4.73 59.65
N ARG A 225 -50.44 3.99 60.58
CA ARG A 225 -50.19 4.45 61.96
C ARG A 225 -49.10 5.51 62.04
N THR A 226 -48.07 5.40 61.18
CA THR A 226 -46.95 6.34 61.18
C THR A 226 -47.33 7.70 60.56
N LYS A 227 -48.31 7.72 59.63
CA LYS A 227 -48.81 8.96 59.00
C LYS A 227 -49.78 9.80 59.85
N ALA A 228 -50.28 9.29 60.97
CA ALA A 228 -51.27 9.99 61.79
C ALA A 228 -50.66 10.79 62.96
N ALA A 229 -49.34 10.75 63.17
CA ALA A 229 -48.67 11.34 64.34
C ALA A 229 -47.64 12.45 64.04
N GLU A 230 -47.45 12.86 62.78
CA GLU A 230 -46.51 13.95 62.40
C GLU A 230 -47.24 15.11 61.69
N VAL A 231 -48.17 15.76 62.40
CA VAL A 231 -48.73 17.08 62.01
C VAL A 231 -48.41 18.13 63.08
N GLU A 232 -47.29 17.96 63.78
CA GLU A 232 -46.73 18.99 64.66
C GLU A 232 -45.21 19.12 64.44
N ASP A 233 -44.79 19.19 63.17
CA ASP A 233 -43.48 19.71 62.72
C ASP A 233 -43.48 19.96 61.19
N LEU A 234 -44.50 20.68 60.69
CA LEU A 234 -44.67 20.93 59.25
C LEU A 234 -43.90 22.16 58.73
N GLU A 235 -43.33 22.98 59.61
CA GLU A 235 -42.53 24.15 59.23
C GLU A 235 -41.04 23.80 59.01
N ALA A 236 -40.48 22.77 59.69
CA ALA A 236 -39.12 22.30 59.47
C ALA A 236 -38.98 21.38 58.25
N LYS A 237 -39.97 20.49 58.00
CA LYS A 237 -39.99 19.62 56.80
C LYS A 237 -40.24 20.37 55.50
N GLN A 238 -40.94 21.51 55.49
CA GLN A 238 -41.06 22.35 54.30
C GLN A 238 -39.71 22.97 53.90
N ALA A 239 -38.91 23.44 54.87
CA ALA A 239 -37.58 23.99 54.59
C ALA A 239 -36.56 22.94 54.12
N GLU A 240 -36.66 21.69 54.58
CA GLU A 240 -35.81 20.58 54.16
C GLU A 240 -36.22 20.00 52.79
N LEU A 241 -37.52 19.91 52.48
CA LEU A 241 -38.00 19.56 51.13
C LEU A 241 -37.75 20.68 50.11
N GLU A 242 -37.90 21.94 50.49
CA GLU A 242 -37.48 23.08 49.65
C GLU A 242 -35.97 23.06 49.44
N ARG A 243 -35.14 22.79 50.46
CA ARG A 243 -33.68 22.65 50.30
C ARG A 243 -33.27 21.46 49.45
N ALA A 244 -33.86 20.28 49.64
CA ALA A 244 -33.56 19.08 48.86
C ALA A 244 -34.08 19.20 47.41
N ARG A 245 -35.22 19.87 47.20
CA ARG A 245 -35.75 20.18 45.87
C ARG A 245 -34.95 21.28 45.21
N ALA A 246 -34.48 22.28 45.95
CA ALA A 246 -33.57 23.31 45.46
C ALA A 246 -32.17 22.75 45.18
N GLU A 247 -31.65 21.79 45.95
CA GLU A 247 -30.40 21.07 45.65
C GLU A 247 -30.56 20.14 44.46
N ALA A 248 -31.69 19.43 44.33
CA ALA A 248 -31.96 18.60 43.16
C ALA A 248 -32.21 19.43 41.89
N GLU A 249 -32.92 20.56 42.00
CA GLU A 249 -33.06 21.55 40.92
C GLU A 249 -31.72 22.21 40.59
N LYS A 250 -30.89 22.52 41.59
CA LYS A 250 -29.54 23.06 41.39
C LYS A 250 -28.62 22.04 40.73
N MET A 251 -28.61 20.77 41.16
CA MET A 251 -27.82 19.72 40.52
C MET A 251 -28.34 19.40 39.12
N LYS A 252 -29.66 19.46 38.91
CA LYS A 252 -30.24 19.31 37.57
C LYS A 252 -29.90 20.51 36.68
N ALA A 253 -29.93 21.73 37.20
CA ALA A 253 -29.54 22.94 36.50
C ALA A 253 -28.03 22.99 36.23
N GLU A 254 -27.19 22.52 37.14
CA GLU A 254 -25.74 22.36 36.95
C GLU A 254 -25.44 21.26 35.92
N ALA A 255 -26.18 20.15 35.93
CA ALA A 255 -26.05 19.10 34.92
C ALA A 255 -26.60 19.52 33.55
N GLU A 256 -27.69 20.29 33.49
CA GLU A 256 -28.22 20.88 32.26
C GLU A 256 -27.29 21.99 31.75
N ALA A 257 -26.68 22.79 32.64
CA ALA A 257 -25.67 23.78 32.28
C ALA A 257 -24.37 23.14 31.77
N GLN A 258 -23.84 22.11 32.44
CA GLN A 258 -22.70 21.34 31.94
C GLN A 258 -23.00 20.67 30.61
N ARG A 259 -24.23 20.15 30.45
CA ARG A 259 -24.63 19.52 29.20
C ARG A 259 -24.76 20.55 28.07
N ALA A 260 -25.30 21.74 28.36
CA ALA A 260 -25.38 22.85 27.43
C ALA A 260 -23.99 23.40 27.07
N GLU A 261 -23.07 23.51 28.03
CA GLU A 261 -21.67 23.93 27.81
C GLU A 261 -20.91 22.90 26.96
N VAL A 262 -21.13 21.60 27.18
CA VAL A 262 -20.57 20.55 26.32
C VAL A 262 -21.20 20.55 24.93
N GLU A 263 -22.50 20.79 24.82
CA GLU A 263 -23.22 20.88 23.54
C GLU A 263 -22.74 22.11 22.75
N GLU A 264 -22.57 23.26 23.40
CA GLU A 264 -21.99 24.48 22.81
C GLU A 264 -20.53 24.26 22.36
N LEU A 265 -19.72 23.58 23.16
CA LEU A 265 -18.36 23.21 22.78
C LEU A 265 -18.33 22.25 21.58
N TYR A 266 -19.25 21.26 21.53
CA TYR A 266 -19.37 20.34 20.39
C TYR A 266 -19.81 21.07 19.12
N ASP A 267 -20.82 21.93 19.22
CA ASP A 267 -21.31 22.74 18.11
C ASP A 267 -20.20 23.69 17.60
N HIS A 268 -19.42 24.31 18.51
CA HIS A 268 -18.26 25.13 18.15
C HIS A 268 -17.21 24.32 17.39
N LEU A 269 -16.82 23.16 17.93
CA LEU A 269 -15.84 22.27 17.28
C LEU A 269 -16.31 21.77 15.91
N GLU A 270 -17.61 21.46 15.75
CA GLU A 270 -18.19 21.02 14.48
C GLU A 270 -18.16 22.16 13.44
N ASN A 271 -18.58 23.37 13.83
CA ASN A 271 -18.53 24.54 12.95
C ASN A 271 -17.09 24.90 12.53
N THR A 272 -16.13 24.89 13.47
CA THR A 272 -14.71 25.11 13.16
C THR A 272 -14.20 24.03 12.20
N ALA A 273 -14.57 22.75 12.42
CA ALA A 273 -14.18 21.66 11.53
C ALA A 273 -14.76 21.80 10.12
N GLU A 274 -16.02 22.25 9.98
CA GLU A 274 -16.62 22.54 8.66
C GLU A 274 -15.91 23.70 7.96
N SER A 275 -15.63 24.78 8.68
CA SER A 275 -14.87 25.94 8.17
C SER A 275 -13.47 25.54 7.67
N TYR A 276 -12.78 24.72 8.47
CA TYR A 276 -11.47 24.19 8.09
C TYR A 276 -11.58 23.29 6.87
N SER A 277 -12.57 22.39 6.83
CA SER A 277 -12.81 21.51 5.69
C SER A 277 -13.04 22.29 4.40
N ALA A 278 -13.82 23.37 4.45
CA ALA A 278 -14.06 24.24 3.30
C ALA A 278 -12.76 24.92 2.82
N THR A 279 -11.94 25.41 3.75
CA THR A 279 -10.66 26.06 3.43
C THR A 279 -9.64 25.07 2.86
N ILE A 280 -9.53 23.88 3.46
CA ILE A 280 -8.69 22.79 2.97
C ILE A 280 -9.12 22.38 1.57
N SER A 281 -10.42 22.35 1.28
CA SER A 281 -10.93 22.02 -0.06
C SER A 281 -10.48 23.05 -1.11
N ARG A 282 -10.52 24.35 -0.79
CA ARG A 282 -10.01 25.40 -1.68
C ARG A 282 -8.50 25.28 -1.94
N ALA A 283 -7.73 24.95 -0.90
CA ALA A 283 -6.31 24.67 -1.07
C ALA A 283 -6.06 23.46 -1.97
N ALA A 284 -6.87 22.39 -1.84
CA ALA A 284 -6.80 21.22 -2.70
C ALA A 284 -7.18 21.53 -4.16
N GLU A 285 -8.01 22.55 -4.40
CA GLU A 285 -8.33 23.08 -5.73
C GLU A 285 -7.21 23.99 -6.30
N GLY A 286 -6.16 24.25 -5.52
CA GLY A 286 -4.97 24.99 -5.95
C GLY A 286 -4.92 26.44 -5.46
N ASP A 287 -5.88 26.89 -4.65
CA ASP A 287 -5.78 28.19 -3.98
C ASP A 287 -4.87 28.09 -2.76
N LEU A 288 -3.56 28.20 -2.98
CA LEU A 288 -2.55 28.14 -1.92
C LEU A 288 -2.49 29.41 -1.07
N SER A 289 -3.29 30.45 -1.34
CA SER A 289 -3.29 31.71 -0.58
C SER A 289 -4.15 31.64 0.68
N VAL A 290 -4.97 30.60 0.81
CA VAL A 290 -5.87 30.44 1.96
C VAL A 290 -5.09 30.04 3.21
N ARG A 291 -5.58 30.45 4.38
CA ARG A 291 -5.01 30.03 5.66
C ARG A 291 -6.15 29.71 6.62
N LEU A 292 -5.94 28.71 7.46
CA LEU A 292 -6.84 28.40 8.58
C LEU A 292 -6.61 29.41 9.70
N ASP A 293 -7.68 29.78 10.40
CA ASP A 293 -7.57 30.61 11.60
C ASP A 293 -6.90 29.81 12.71
N ALA A 294 -5.82 30.32 13.28
CA ALA A 294 -5.09 29.64 14.36
C ALA A 294 -5.49 30.15 15.76
N ASP A 295 -6.29 31.22 15.83
CA ASP A 295 -6.79 31.79 17.08
C ASP A 295 -8.10 31.10 17.50
N GLU A 296 -8.01 29.79 17.75
CA GLU A 296 -9.14 28.95 18.15
C GLU A 296 -9.08 28.56 19.63
N GLU A 297 -10.24 28.58 20.30
CA GLU A 297 -10.35 28.25 21.74
C GLU A 297 -9.98 26.78 22.02
N SER A 298 -10.15 25.91 21.02
CA SER A 298 -9.71 24.52 21.09
C SER A 298 -8.24 24.40 20.66
N ASP A 299 -7.37 24.11 21.63
CA ASP A 299 -5.95 23.77 21.42
C ASP A 299 -5.73 22.73 20.32
N ALA A 300 -6.66 21.79 20.15
CA ALA A 300 -6.56 20.76 19.13
C ALA A 300 -6.77 21.33 17.71
N MET A 301 -7.75 22.22 17.55
CA MET A 301 -8.03 22.87 16.26
C MET A 301 -6.98 23.93 15.92
N ALA A 302 -6.49 24.69 16.90
CA ALA A 302 -5.40 25.66 16.69
C ALA A 302 -4.13 24.97 16.14
N ARG A 303 -3.75 23.80 16.69
CA ARG A 303 -2.61 23.02 16.18
C ARG A 303 -2.81 22.54 14.74
N VAL A 304 -4.03 22.16 14.36
CA VAL A 304 -4.34 21.75 12.98
C VAL A 304 -4.19 22.93 12.03
N ALA A 305 -4.67 24.12 12.42
CA ALA A 305 -4.51 25.34 11.61
C ALA A 305 -3.04 25.70 11.40
N VAL A 306 -2.22 25.71 12.45
CA VAL A 306 -0.79 26.00 12.35
C VAL A 306 -0.09 25.03 11.41
N ALA A 307 -0.24 23.72 11.62
CA ALA A 307 0.41 22.71 10.79
C ALA A 307 -0.02 22.76 9.32
N PHE A 308 -1.31 23.06 9.06
CA PHE A 308 -1.81 23.25 7.70
C PHE A 308 -1.26 24.51 7.05
N ASN A 309 -1.17 25.62 7.79
CA ASN A 309 -0.62 26.88 7.29
C ASN A 309 0.87 26.74 6.96
N GLU A 310 1.66 26.08 7.82
CA GLU A 310 3.07 25.76 7.55
C GLU A 310 3.23 24.91 6.27
N MET A 311 2.39 23.89 6.10
CA MET A 311 2.38 23.08 4.87
C MET A 311 2.07 23.93 3.62
N LEU A 312 1.15 24.88 3.71
CA LEU A 312 0.83 25.77 2.59
C LEU A 312 1.95 26.77 2.31
N ASP A 313 2.60 27.31 3.33
CA ASP A 313 3.76 28.20 3.16
C ASP A 313 4.89 27.48 2.39
N GLU A 314 5.21 26.24 2.77
CA GLU A 314 6.26 25.44 2.11
C GLU A 314 5.85 25.01 0.69
N THR A 315 4.56 24.79 0.45
CA THR A 315 4.02 24.52 -0.90
C THR A 315 4.09 25.76 -1.79
N GLU A 316 3.76 26.95 -1.25
CA GLU A 316 3.83 28.23 -1.96
C GLU A 316 5.29 28.60 -2.32
N GLU A 317 6.23 28.38 -1.41
CA GLU A 317 7.66 28.53 -1.66
C GLU A 317 8.13 27.60 -2.78
N THR A 318 7.76 26.31 -2.72
CA THR A 318 8.09 25.34 -3.78
C THR A 318 7.53 25.77 -5.13
N MET A 319 6.29 26.28 -5.19
CA MET A 319 5.69 26.78 -6.43
C MET A 319 6.43 28.01 -6.98
N THR A 320 6.89 28.90 -6.09
CA THR A 320 7.69 30.07 -6.46
C THR A 320 9.04 29.64 -7.05
N GLU A 321 9.72 28.66 -6.45
CA GLU A 321 10.96 28.09 -6.98
C GLU A 321 10.75 27.45 -8.36
N ILE A 322 9.67 26.68 -8.54
CA ILE A 322 9.32 26.06 -9.82
C ILE A 322 9.09 27.13 -10.90
N GLN A 323 8.39 28.23 -10.57
CA GLN A 323 8.17 29.33 -11.52
C GLN A 323 9.49 30.02 -11.89
N ALA A 324 10.34 30.33 -10.90
CA ALA A 324 11.65 30.93 -11.15
C ALA A 324 12.54 30.03 -12.02
N PHE A 325 12.51 28.71 -11.76
CA PHE A 325 13.23 27.73 -12.56
C PHE A 325 12.67 27.64 -13.99
N ALA A 326 11.35 27.66 -14.17
CA ALA A 326 10.73 27.67 -15.49
C ALA A 326 11.13 28.91 -16.30
N ASP A 327 11.19 30.09 -15.68
CA ASP A 327 11.65 31.33 -16.30
C ASP A 327 13.14 31.29 -16.66
N GLU A 328 13.98 30.63 -15.85
CA GLU A 328 15.38 30.40 -16.19
C GLU A 328 15.52 29.45 -17.39
N VAL A 329 14.77 28.35 -17.41
CA VAL A 329 14.73 27.40 -18.54
C VAL A 329 14.24 28.09 -19.82
N ALA A 330 13.22 28.95 -19.74
CA ALA A 330 12.73 29.72 -20.87
C ALA A 330 13.81 30.63 -21.46
N ARG A 331 14.50 31.41 -20.61
CA ARG A 331 15.61 32.29 -21.03
C ARG A 331 16.80 31.51 -21.59
N ALA A 332 17.15 30.38 -20.98
CA ALA A 332 18.21 29.50 -21.48
C ALA A 332 17.85 28.91 -22.86
N SER A 333 16.58 28.53 -23.06
CA SER A 333 16.09 28.00 -24.33
C SER A 333 16.09 29.06 -25.44
N GLU A 334 15.73 30.31 -25.15
CA GLU A 334 15.84 31.42 -26.09
C GLU A 334 17.30 31.66 -26.51
N THR A 335 18.21 31.71 -25.53
CA THR A 335 19.65 31.87 -25.79
C THR A 335 20.20 30.73 -26.65
N ALA A 336 19.81 29.49 -26.34
CA ALA A 336 20.21 28.32 -27.13
C ALA A 336 19.64 28.37 -28.56
N SER A 337 18.39 28.81 -28.71
CA SER A 337 17.77 28.99 -30.03
C SER A 337 18.49 30.05 -30.86
N ASP A 338 18.93 31.15 -30.26
CA ASP A 338 19.69 32.19 -30.94
C ASP A 338 21.08 31.69 -31.34
N GLY A 339 21.77 30.99 -30.44
CA GLY A 339 23.06 30.36 -30.76
C GLY A 339 22.95 29.33 -31.91
N ALA A 340 21.86 28.56 -31.97
CA ALA A 340 21.61 27.62 -33.07
C ALA A 340 21.38 28.33 -34.41
N ARG A 341 20.67 29.48 -34.41
CA ARG A 341 20.48 30.30 -35.63
C ARG A 341 21.82 30.87 -36.11
N GLU A 342 22.63 31.39 -35.21
CA GLU A 342 23.95 31.92 -35.54
C GLU A 342 24.89 30.84 -36.09
N ALA A 343 24.90 29.65 -35.47
CA ALA A 343 25.67 28.51 -35.95
C ALA A 343 25.23 28.05 -37.35
N THR A 344 23.92 28.10 -37.64
CA THR A 344 23.37 27.78 -38.97
C THR A 344 23.86 28.79 -40.01
N ALA A 345 23.74 30.09 -39.72
CA ALA A 345 24.21 31.15 -40.62
C ALA A 345 25.74 31.07 -40.87
N ALA A 346 26.52 30.78 -39.82
CA ALA A 346 27.95 30.55 -39.97
C ALA A 346 28.27 29.33 -40.86
N SER A 347 27.50 28.25 -40.71
CA SER A 347 27.66 27.04 -41.53
C SER A 347 27.31 27.28 -43.00
N GLU A 348 26.29 28.09 -43.29
CA GLU A 348 25.94 28.51 -44.67
C GLU A 348 27.08 29.32 -45.30
N SER A 349 27.65 30.29 -44.57
CA SER A 349 28.79 31.09 -45.03
C SER A 349 30.05 30.26 -45.27
N ILE A 350 30.32 29.27 -44.42
CA ILE A 350 31.40 28.30 -44.63
C ILE A 350 31.14 27.48 -45.89
N SER A 351 29.91 27.01 -46.10
CA SER A 351 29.55 26.22 -47.27
C SER A 351 29.73 27.00 -48.58
N GLU A 352 29.35 28.28 -48.60
CA GLU A 352 29.59 29.18 -49.74
C GLU A 352 31.09 29.39 -49.98
N SER A 353 31.87 29.56 -48.90
CA SER A 353 33.32 29.73 -48.99
C SER A 353 34.01 28.47 -49.55
N ILE A 354 33.57 27.28 -49.14
CA ILE A 354 34.08 26.00 -49.67
C ILE A 354 33.74 25.86 -51.15
N GLN A 355 32.54 26.24 -51.58
CA GLN A 355 32.18 26.23 -53.00
C GLN A 355 33.05 27.16 -53.84
N ARG A 356 33.35 28.38 -53.33
CA ARG A 356 34.29 29.30 -53.99
C ARG A 356 35.70 28.73 -54.07
N ILE A 357 36.21 28.16 -52.97
CA ILE A 357 37.54 27.52 -52.97
C ILE A 357 37.59 26.37 -53.99
N ALA A 358 36.53 25.58 -54.11
CA ALA A 358 36.47 24.49 -55.08
C ALA A 358 36.50 25.01 -56.53
N ALA A 359 35.78 26.10 -56.83
CA ALA A 359 35.82 26.75 -58.14
C ALA A 359 37.21 27.34 -58.44
N ASP A 360 37.81 28.05 -57.48
CA ASP A 360 39.15 28.62 -57.62
C ASP A 360 40.21 27.53 -57.83
N ALA A 361 40.06 26.36 -57.21
CA ALA A 361 40.95 25.22 -57.39
C ALA A 361 40.84 24.61 -58.81
N ASP A 362 39.64 24.60 -59.40
CA ASP A 362 39.42 24.15 -60.78
C ASP A 362 40.07 25.13 -61.78
N ASP A 363 39.86 26.44 -61.59
CA ASP A 363 40.53 27.51 -62.35
C ASP A 363 42.06 27.41 -62.23
N GLN A 364 42.57 27.12 -61.03
CA GLN A 364 44.00 26.95 -60.80
C GLN A 364 44.54 25.71 -61.55
N GLN A 365 43.76 24.62 -61.63
CA GLN A 365 44.14 23.44 -62.39
C GLN A 365 44.23 23.75 -63.89
N GLU A 366 43.27 24.51 -64.45
CA GLU A 366 43.30 24.93 -65.85
C GLU A 366 44.54 25.79 -66.15
N LYS A 367 44.82 26.78 -65.29
CA LYS A 367 46.03 27.61 -65.41
C LYS A 367 47.32 26.79 -65.37
N LEU A 368 47.40 25.79 -64.49
CA LEU A 368 48.56 24.90 -64.41
C LEU A 368 48.72 24.03 -65.67
N ARG A 369 47.62 23.63 -66.33
CA ARG A 369 47.70 22.95 -67.62
C ARG A 369 48.26 23.87 -68.70
N SER A 370 47.77 25.11 -68.79
CA SER A 370 48.33 26.11 -69.71
C SER A 370 49.84 26.24 -69.51
N VAL A 371 50.28 26.49 -68.27
CA VAL A 371 51.70 26.64 -67.95
C VAL A 371 52.52 25.40 -68.37
N ALA A 372 51.97 24.20 -68.20
CA ALA A 372 52.65 22.97 -68.64
C ALA A 372 52.78 22.89 -70.16
N ASP A 373 51.76 23.33 -70.90
CA ASP A 373 51.79 23.41 -72.36
C ASP A 373 52.82 24.45 -72.82
N GLU A 374 52.83 25.65 -72.23
CA GLU A 374 53.84 26.67 -72.55
C GLU A 374 55.27 26.24 -72.22
N MET A 375 55.48 25.44 -71.15
CA MET A 375 56.78 24.86 -70.83
C MET A 375 57.20 23.78 -71.84
N THR A 376 56.24 23.08 -72.44
CA THR A 376 56.51 22.11 -73.52
C THR A 376 56.95 22.83 -74.79
N ASP A 377 56.24 23.91 -75.16
CA ASP A 377 56.63 24.77 -76.30
C ASP A 377 58.00 25.40 -76.09
N LEU A 378 58.26 25.94 -74.89
CA LEU A 378 59.57 26.47 -74.54
C LEU A 378 60.67 25.41 -74.71
N SER A 379 60.42 24.18 -74.25
CA SER A 379 61.40 23.09 -74.38
C SER A 379 61.70 22.78 -75.86
N ALA A 380 60.68 22.76 -76.72
CA ALA A 380 60.85 22.58 -78.16
C ALA A 380 61.67 23.72 -78.79
N THR A 381 61.41 24.98 -78.41
CA THR A 381 62.21 26.11 -78.91
C THR A 381 63.67 26.06 -78.45
N VAL A 382 63.94 25.56 -77.24
CA VAL A 382 65.31 25.39 -76.74
C VAL A 382 66.05 24.32 -77.54
N GLU A 383 65.39 23.21 -77.88
CA GLU A 383 65.96 22.17 -78.76
C GLU A 383 66.27 22.71 -80.17
N GLU A 384 65.37 23.51 -80.74
CA GLU A 384 65.58 24.15 -82.04
C GLU A 384 66.77 25.13 -82.02
N VAL A 385 66.89 25.92 -80.96
CA VAL A 385 68.02 26.83 -80.76
C VAL A 385 69.33 26.05 -80.62
N ALA A 386 69.34 24.95 -79.88
CA ALA A 386 70.51 24.09 -79.73
C ALA A 386 70.96 23.50 -81.08
N ALA A 387 70.02 22.93 -81.86
CA ALA A 387 70.31 22.40 -83.20
C ALA A 387 70.81 23.49 -84.17
N SER A 388 70.25 24.70 -84.08
CA SER A 388 70.71 25.85 -84.85
C SER A 388 72.12 26.27 -84.45
N ALA A 389 72.45 26.27 -83.15
CA ALA A 389 73.78 26.58 -82.65
C ALA A 389 74.83 25.57 -83.14
N ASP A 390 74.52 24.27 -83.13
CA ASP A 390 75.40 23.23 -83.69
C ASP A 390 75.64 23.43 -85.20
N THR A 391 74.59 23.76 -85.95
CA THR A 391 74.70 24.08 -87.39
C THR A 391 75.58 25.31 -87.63
N VAL A 392 75.45 26.34 -86.79
CA VAL A 392 76.30 27.54 -86.87
C VAL A 392 77.75 27.21 -86.55
N ALA A 393 78.01 26.36 -85.56
CA ALA A 393 79.35 25.90 -85.22
C ALA A 393 79.99 25.11 -86.36
N GLU A 394 79.26 24.17 -86.97
CA GLU A 394 79.73 23.40 -88.14
C GLU A 394 80.09 24.30 -89.32
N ARG A 395 79.19 25.23 -89.69
CA ARG A 395 79.44 26.20 -90.77
C ARG A 395 80.62 27.13 -90.48
N SER A 396 80.81 27.51 -89.21
CA SER A 396 81.96 28.32 -88.79
C SER A 396 83.27 27.56 -88.97
N HIS A 397 83.31 26.27 -88.62
CA HIS A 397 84.45 25.40 -88.86
C HIS A 397 84.74 25.17 -90.35
N GLU A 398 83.71 25.01 -91.18
CA GLU A 398 83.86 24.94 -92.64
C GLU A 398 84.42 26.24 -93.21
N THR A 399 83.87 27.38 -92.79
CA THR A 399 84.35 28.72 -93.21
C THR A 399 85.81 28.93 -92.84
N ALA A 400 86.24 28.52 -91.64
CA ALA A 400 87.63 28.59 -91.22
C ALA A 400 88.54 27.75 -92.12
N ARG A 401 88.16 26.50 -92.45
CA ARG A 401 88.92 25.65 -93.37
C ARG A 401 89.03 26.24 -94.78
N ILE A 402 87.94 26.81 -95.30
CA ILE A 402 87.94 27.48 -96.61
C ILE A 402 88.88 28.70 -96.57
N ALA A 403 88.84 29.49 -95.50
CA ALA A 403 89.71 30.64 -95.32
C ALA A 403 91.20 30.25 -95.28
N GLU A 404 91.56 29.18 -94.55
CA GLU A 404 92.91 28.61 -94.53
C GLU A 404 93.37 28.15 -95.92
N SER A 405 92.51 27.46 -96.66
CA SER A 405 92.80 27.05 -98.04
C SER A 405 92.96 28.26 -98.96
N GLY A 406 92.12 29.28 -98.83
CA GLY A 406 92.21 30.51 -99.61
C GLY A 406 93.48 31.30 -99.30
N GLU A 407 93.92 31.32 -98.05
CA GLU A 407 95.20 31.90 -97.63
C GLU A 407 96.38 31.17 -98.27
N ALA A 408 96.36 29.83 -98.32
CA ALA A 408 97.39 29.04 -99.00
C ALA A 408 97.43 29.36 -100.50
N THR A 409 96.29 29.35 -101.19
CA THR A 409 96.23 29.70 -102.63
C THR A 409 96.70 31.13 -102.90
N ALA A 410 96.39 32.08 -102.02
CA ALA A 410 96.88 33.46 -102.14
C ALA A 410 98.41 33.54 -101.98
N ARG A 411 99.01 32.75 -101.09
CA ARG A 411 100.47 32.65 -100.95
C ARG A 411 101.11 32.09 -102.22
N ASP A 412 100.57 31.01 -102.78
CA ASP A 412 101.06 30.40 -104.02
C ASP A 412 101.01 31.42 -105.17
N ALA A 413 99.89 32.16 -105.31
CA ALA A 413 99.75 33.20 -106.33
C ALA A 413 100.76 34.35 -106.18
N ILE A 414 101.15 34.71 -104.94
CA ILE A 414 102.19 35.71 -104.69
C ILE A 414 103.57 35.17 -105.10
N GLU A 415 103.84 33.89 -104.88
CA GLU A 415 105.09 33.24 -105.31
C GLU A 415 105.18 33.18 -106.84
N ASP A 416 104.10 32.77 -107.51
CA ASP A 416 103.99 32.77 -108.97
C ASP A 416 104.18 34.18 -109.55
N ALA A 417 103.58 35.20 -108.93
CA ALA A 417 103.74 36.58 -109.38
C ALA A 417 105.19 37.07 -109.27
N LYS A 418 105.94 36.64 -108.24
CA LYS A 418 107.38 36.92 -108.13
C LYS A 418 108.18 36.20 -109.20
N ALA A 419 107.88 34.92 -109.47
CA ALA A 419 108.53 34.18 -110.53
C ALA A 419 108.31 34.82 -111.92
N VAL A 420 107.09 35.34 -112.17
CA VAL A 420 106.79 36.11 -113.38
C VAL A 420 107.60 37.41 -113.41
N GLN A 421 107.71 38.13 -112.30
CA GLN A 421 108.53 39.33 -112.22
C GLN A 421 110.00 39.05 -112.56
N ASP A 422 110.59 38.00 -111.96
CA ASP A 422 111.98 37.60 -112.23
C ASP A 422 112.19 37.24 -113.73
N ALA A 423 111.21 36.58 -114.35
CA ALA A 423 111.23 36.26 -115.77
C ALA A 423 111.12 37.50 -116.67
N VAL A 424 110.34 38.51 -116.26
CA VAL A 424 110.25 39.80 -116.94
C VAL A 424 111.57 40.56 -116.83
N ASP A 425 112.19 40.63 -115.64
CA ASP A 425 113.48 41.29 -115.44
C ASP A 425 114.57 40.62 -116.31
N THR A 426 114.60 39.28 -116.34
CA THR A 426 115.48 38.52 -117.25
C THR A 426 115.21 38.83 -118.73
N THR A 427 113.96 39.09 -119.10
CA THR A 427 113.59 39.46 -120.47
C THR A 427 114.10 40.86 -120.81
N VAL A 428 114.02 41.82 -119.87
CA VAL A 428 114.57 43.17 -120.02
C VAL A 428 116.09 43.10 -120.22
N ASP A 429 116.81 42.36 -119.37
CA ASP A 429 118.26 42.19 -119.49
C ASP A 429 118.66 41.63 -120.87
N ASN A 430 117.89 40.66 -121.40
CA ASN A 430 118.14 40.10 -122.73
C ASN A 430 117.86 41.10 -123.86
N VAL A 431 116.88 42.00 -123.69
CA VAL A 431 116.58 43.06 -124.66
C VAL A 431 117.68 44.12 -124.64
N GLU A 432 118.17 44.53 -123.47
CA GLU A 432 119.32 45.45 -123.33
C GLU A 432 120.58 44.85 -123.96
N ALA A 433 120.88 43.57 -123.67
CA ALA A 433 122.00 42.87 -124.29
C ALA A 433 121.84 42.72 -125.82
N LEU A 434 120.61 42.68 -126.34
CA LEU A 434 120.34 42.68 -127.77
C LEU A 434 120.55 44.08 -128.37
N ASP A 435 120.14 45.13 -127.68
CA ASP A 435 120.34 46.53 -128.08
C ASP A 435 121.84 46.84 -128.21
N ASP A 436 122.64 46.48 -127.20
CA ASP A 436 124.11 46.60 -127.23
C ASP A 436 124.73 45.90 -128.45
N ARG A 437 124.22 44.70 -128.79
CA ARG A 437 124.67 43.96 -129.98
C ARG A 437 124.25 44.64 -131.28
N MET A 438 123.10 45.31 -131.31
CA MET A 438 122.66 46.07 -132.48
C MET A 438 123.49 47.32 -132.69
N ASP A 439 123.91 47.98 -131.60
CA ASP A 439 124.87 49.09 -131.64
C ASP A 439 126.24 48.63 -132.17
N GLU A 440 126.76 47.49 -131.70
CA GLU A 440 128.00 46.89 -132.22
C GLU A 440 127.89 46.57 -133.72
N ILE A 441 126.74 46.02 -134.17
CA ILE A 441 126.47 45.81 -135.59
C ILE A 441 126.42 47.15 -136.34
N GLY A 442 125.85 48.20 -135.75
CA GLY A 442 125.83 49.54 -136.30
C GLY A 442 127.23 50.11 -136.54
N GLU A 443 128.13 49.93 -135.57
CA GLU A 443 129.55 50.30 -135.71
C GLU A 443 130.22 49.51 -136.84
N ILE A 444 129.98 48.20 -136.93
CA ILE A 444 130.49 47.35 -138.01
C ILE A 444 129.96 47.83 -139.37
N VAL A 445 128.67 48.17 -139.48
CA VAL A 445 128.06 48.68 -140.72
C VAL A 445 128.66 50.04 -141.09
N SER A 446 128.91 50.92 -140.12
CA SER A 446 129.61 52.20 -140.36
C SER A 446 131.02 51.96 -140.89
N LEU A 447 131.77 51.04 -140.27
CA LEU A 447 133.11 50.65 -140.73
C LEU A 447 133.08 50.07 -142.15
N ILE A 448 132.09 49.23 -142.46
CA ILE A 448 131.89 48.71 -143.82
C ILE A 448 131.58 49.87 -144.79
N GLY A 449 130.78 50.85 -144.38
CA GLY A 449 130.51 52.07 -145.14
C GLY A 449 131.77 52.87 -145.44
N ASP A 450 132.60 53.10 -144.43
CA ASP A 450 133.89 53.79 -144.57
C ASP A 450 134.85 53.03 -145.51
N ILE A 451 134.91 51.69 -145.38
CA ILE A 451 135.70 50.82 -146.27
C ILE A 451 135.15 50.88 -147.70
N ALA A 452 133.82 50.87 -147.88
CA ALA A 452 133.19 50.96 -149.19
C ALA A 452 133.45 52.31 -149.86
N GLU A 453 133.41 53.41 -149.12
CA GLU A 453 133.73 54.75 -149.63
C GLU A 453 135.23 54.86 -149.97
N GLN A 454 136.11 54.30 -149.13
CA GLN A 454 137.54 54.19 -149.42
C GLN A 454 137.81 53.32 -150.67
N THR A 455 137.06 52.22 -150.82
CA THR A 455 137.13 51.34 -152.00
C THR A 455 136.62 52.05 -153.25
N ASN A 456 135.53 52.81 -153.15
CA ASN A 456 135.00 53.64 -154.24
C ASN A 456 136.00 54.73 -154.63
N MET A 457 136.67 55.37 -153.67
CA MET A 457 137.74 56.34 -153.92
C MET A 457 138.97 55.70 -154.56
N LEU A 458 139.37 54.49 -154.14
CA LEU A 458 140.42 53.71 -154.78
C LEU A 458 140.06 53.34 -156.22
N ALA A 459 138.84 52.88 -156.45
CA ALA A 459 138.32 52.55 -157.77
C ALA A 459 138.23 53.79 -158.68
N LEU A 460 137.78 54.92 -158.14
CA LEU A 460 137.72 56.20 -158.86
C LEU A 460 139.11 56.71 -159.21
N ASN A 461 140.07 56.66 -158.28
CA ASN A 461 141.46 57.01 -158.56
C ASN A 461 142.08 56.08 -159.62
N ALA A 462 141.77 54.79 -159.58
CA ALA A 462 142.19 53.84 -160.61
C ALA A 462 141.59 54.18 -161.98
N ASN A 463 140.29 54.53 -162.05
CA ASN A 463 139.62 54.96 -163.28
C ASN A 463 140.17 56.31 -163.81
N ILE A 464 140.49 57.27 -162.94
CA ILE A 464 141.11 58.55 -163.33
C ILE A 464 142.51 58.30 -163.90
N GLU A 465 143.33 57.48 -163.25
CA GLU A 465 144.69 57.19 -163.71
C GLU A 465 144.68 56.39 -165.03
N ALA A 466 143.70 55.49 -165.20
CA ALA A 466 143.44 54.82 -166.48
C ALA A 466 143.05 55.81 -167.58
N ALA A 467 142.20 56.79 -167.30
CA ALA A 467 141.78 57.82 -168.27
C ALA A 467 142.89 58.83 -168.62
N ARG A 468 143.82 59.12 -167.70
CA ARG A 468 144.96 60.03 -167.94
C ARG A 468 146.01 59.48 -168.88
N ALA A 469 146.12 58.16 -169.02
CA ALA A 469 147.14 57.51 -169.84
C ALA A 469 146.79 57.44 -171.35
N GLY A 470 145.59 57.89 -171.77
CA GLY A 470 145.05 57.63 -173.10
C GLY A 470 145.19 58.76 -174.13
N ASP A 471 146.40 59.09 -174.60
CA ASP A 471 146.61 59.69 -175.94
C ASP A 471 147.92 59.21 -176.63
N GLY A 472 148.47 58.09 -176.17
CA GLY A 472 149.67 57.45 -176.71
C GLY A 472 149.51 55.93 -176.84
N SER A 473 148.67 55.50 -177.76
CA SER A 473 148.56 54.12 -178.30
C SER A 473 148.65 52.97 -177.28
N GLY A 474 147.54 52.66 -176.61
CA GLY A 474 147.26 51.36 -175.97
C GLY A 474 146.66 51.46 -174.56
N GLY A 475 145.33 51.58 -174.45
CA GLY A 475 144.68 51.62 -173.13
C GLY A 475 143.16 51.75 -173.17
N ASP A 476 142.46 50.81 -173.80
CA ASP A 476 140.98 50.76 -173.86
C ASP A 476 140.41 49.63 -172.97
N GLY A 477 141.15 49.21 -171.93
CA GLY A 477 140.85 48.00 -171.16
C GLY A 477 140.61 48.20 -169.65
N PHE A 478 140.70 49.42 -169.12
CA PHE A 478 140.62 49.68 -167.67
C PHE A 478 139.57 50.71 -167.24
N ALA A 479 138.65 51.11 -168.12
CA ALA A 479 137.47 51.88 -167.76
C ALA A 479 136.21 51.03 -168.04
N VAL A 480 135.76 50.27 -167.04
CA VAL A 480 134.41 49.69 -166.98
C VAL A 480 133.75 50.13 -165.68
#